data_AF-A0AAT9SCT9-F1
#
_entry.id   AF-A0AAT9SCT9-F1
#
_cell.length_a   1.000
_cell.length_b   1.000
_cell.length_c   1.000
_cell.angle_alpha   90.00
_cell.angle_beta   90.00
_cell.angle_gamma   90.00
#
_symmetry.space_group_name_H-M   'P 1'
#
loop_
_entity.id
_entity.type
_entity.pdbx_description
1 polymer ?
#
loop_
_entity_poly.entity_id
_entity_poly.type
_entity_poly.pdbx_seq_one_letter_code
_entity_poly.pdbx_strand_id
1 'polypeptide(L)'
;MLAGNDQFFEIELAFELKDIVGFKLANDSYSWRSDSARTTRRIDYSLFKVENSKYIEWFKAETYGVGDLDGVIHFSLLLADESLDVVSFSSPEIKVFG
;
A
#
# COMPACT_ATOMS: atom_id res chain seq x y z
N MET A 1 -26.99 -24.41 14.59
CA MET A 1 -26.13 -23.80 13.57
C MET A 1 -26.73 -22.44 13.25
N LEU A 2 -26.13 -21.35 13.71
CA LEU A 2 -26.51 -20.02 13.28
C LEU A 2 -25.77 -19.77 11.96
N ALA A 3 -26.50 -19.65 10.85
CA ALA A 3 -25.93 -19.12 9.62
C ALA A 3 -25.53 -17.67 9.92
N GLY A 4 -24.23 -17.39 9.95
CA GLY A 4 -23.75 -16.01 9.96
C GLY A 4 -24.21 -15.36 8.67
N ASN A 5 -24.96 -14.27 8.77
CA ASN A 5 -25.17 -13.38 7.63
C ASN A 5 -23.84 -12.65 7.42
N ASP A 6 -22.95 -13.25 6.62
CA ASP A 6 -21.72 -12.58 6.21
C ASP A 6 -22.11 -11.42 5.30
N GLN A 7 -22.05 -10.20 5.85
CA GLN A 7 -22.22 -8.98 5.09
C GLN A 7 -20.90 -8.64 4.41
N PHE A 8 -20.90 -8.63 3.09
CA PHE A 8 -19.74 -8.24 2.29
C PHE A 8 -19.81 -6.72 2.06
N PHE A 9 -18.68 -6.04 2.28
CA PHE A 9 -18.50 -4.64 1.91
C PHE A 9 -17.41 -4.57 0.85
N GLU A 10 -17.62 -3.72 -0.14
CA GLU A 10 -16.60 -3.40 -1.14
C GLU A 10 -15.98 -2.04 -0.79
N ILE A 11 -14.66 -1.95 -0.86
CA ILE A 11 -13.91 -0.72 -0.59
C ILE A 11 -13.09 -0.38 -1.82
N GLU A 12 -13.25 0.85 -2.33
CA GLU A 12 -12.41 1.41 -3.38
C GLU A 12 -11.44 2.44 -2.78
N LEU A 13 -10.15 2.30 -3.11
CA LEU A 13 -9.10 3.29 -2.83
C LEU A 13 -8.79 4.04 -4.12
N ALA A 14 -9.35 5.24 -4.29
CA ALA A 14 -9.21 6.02 -5.51
C ALA A 14 -8.04 7.00 -5.41
N PHE A 15 -7.12 6.94 -6.36
CA PHE A 15 -5.96 7.83 -6.46
C PHE A 15 -6.07 8.72 -7.71
N GLU A 16 -5.69 9.99 -7.57
CA GLU A 16 -5.50 10.89 -8.70
C GLU A 16 -4.23 10.50 -9.45
N LEU A 17 -4.34 10.20 -10.75
CA LEU A 17 -3.21 9.67 -11.54
C LEU A 17 -1.98 10.60 -11.53
N LYS A 18 -2.21 11.91 -11.51
CA LYS A 18 -1.15 12.94 -11.43
C LYS A 18 -0.32 12.86 -10.16
N ASP A 19 -0.87 12.27 -9.10
CA ASP A 19 -0.22 12.17 -7.79
C ASP A 19 0.47 10.80 -7.64
N ILE A 20 0.31 9.87 -8.59
CA ILE A 20 0.95 8.55 -8.54
C ILE A 20 2.36 8.63 -9.11
N VAL A 21 3.34 8.25 -8.29
CA VAL A 21 4.74 8.06 -8.71
C VAL A 21 4.91 6.67 -9.32
N GLY A 22 4.26 5.67 -8.72
CA GLY A 22 4.26 4.30 -9.22
C GLY A 22 3.51 3.35 -8.31
N PHE A 23 3.28 2.14 -8.80
CA PHE A 23 2.67 1.05 -8.03
C PHE A 23 3.34 -0.28 -8.38
N LYS A 24 3.19 -1.24 -7.47
CA LYS A 24 3.70 -2.60 -7.63
C LYS A 24 2.77 -3.60 -6.98
N LEU A 25 2.41 -4.63 -7.73
CA LEU A 25 1.79 -5.84 -7.21
C LEU A 25 2.88 -6.90 -7.03
N ALA A 26 2.98 -7.46 -5.83
CA ALA A 26 3.95 -8.50 -5.51
C ALA A 26 3.25 -9.69 -4.88
N ASN A 27 3.66 -10.90 -5.26
CA ASN A 27 3.29 -12.10 -4.52
C ASN A 27 4.05 -12.09 -3.18
N ASP A 28 3.30 -11.98 -2.07
CA ASP A 28 3.81 -11.86 -0.71
C ASP A 28 3.70 -13.21 0.07
N SER A 29 3.48 -14.33 -0.64
CA SER A 29 3.41 -15.69 -0.07
C SER A 29 4.68 -16.11 0.72
N TYR A 30 5.77 -15.34 0.62
CA TYR A 30 7.08 -15.64 1.23
C TYR A 30 7.64 -14.50 2.11
N SER A 31 6.76 -13.68 2.71
CA SER A 31 7.10 -12.34 3.22
C SER A 31 7.65 -12.20 4.63
N TRP A 32 8.10 -13.28 5.26
CA TRP A 32 8.92 -13.19 6.48
C TRP A 32 10.17 -12.28 6.31
N ARG A 33 10.55 -11.96 5.06
CA ARG A 33 11.63 -11.03 4.70
C ARG A 33 11.26 -9.54 4.71
N SER A 34 9.97 -9.19 4.71
CA SER A 34 9.49 -7.80 4.58
C SER A 34 9.07 -7.18 5.92
N ASP A 35 8.88 -8.01 6.96
CA ASP A 35 8.26 -7.63 8.23
C ASP A 35 9.11 -6.64 9.05
N SER A 36 10.44 -6.71 8.95
CA SER A 36 11.35 -5.82 9.68
C SER A 36 11.38 -4.38 9.15
N ALA A 37 10.88 -4.13 7.93
CA ALA A 37 10.68 -2.79 7.38
C ALA A 37 9.26 -2.26 7.63
N ARG A 38 8.33 -3.13 8.04
CA ARG A 38 6.94 -2.81 8.35
C ARG A 38 6.76 -2.51 9.85
N THR A 39 7.70 -1.77 10.45
CA THR A 39 7.83 -1.57 11.92
C THR A 39 6.64 -0.87 12.58
N THR A 40 5.79 -0.20 11.83
CA THR A 40 4.55 0.45 12.30
C THR A 40 3.28 -0.38 12.07
N ARG A 41 3.40 -1.60 11.54
CA ARG A 41 2.25 -2.47 11.29
C ARG A 41 1.60 -2.88 12.61
N ARG A 42 0.34 -2.49 12.79
CA ARG A 42 -0.54 -3.22 13.72
C ARG A 42 -0.90 -4.55 13.07
N ILE A 43 -0.75 -5.65 13.80
CA ILE A 43 -0.84 -7.02 13.27
C ILE A 43 -2.19 -7.33 12.61
N ASP A 44 -3.22 -6.57 12.96
CA ASP A 44 -4.61 -6.65 12.53
C ASP A 44 -4.96 -5.76 11.33
N TYR A 45 -3.99 -5.01 10.77
CA TYR A 45 -4.26 -4.05 9.69
C TYR A 45 -3.71 -4.58 8.35
N SER A 46 -4.56 -4.59 7.33
CA SER A 46 -4.18 -4.91 5.95
C SER A 46 -3.70 -3.71 5.17
N LEU A 47 -4.11 -2.48 5.52
CA LEU A 47 -3.66 -1.25 4.85
C LEU A 47 -2.88 -0.37 5.83
N PHE A 48 -1.68 0.08 5.45
CA PHE A 48 -0.87 0.98 6.27
C PHE A 48 0.09 1.83 5.44
N LYS A 49 0.58 2.91 6.06
CA LYS A 49 1.68 3.72 5.53
C LYS A 49 3.01 3.08 5.90
N VAL A 50 3.91 3.00 4.94
CA VAL A 50 5.25 2.43 5.12
C VAL A 50 6.24 3.55 5.43
N GLU A 51 6.75 3.54 6.66
CA GLU A 51 7.84 4.42 7.09
C GLU A 51 9.19 3.91 6.54
N ASN A 52 10.14 4.81 6.29
CA ASN A 52 11.48 4.48 5.75
C ASN A 52 11.43 3.54 4.53
N SER A 53 10.54 3.87 3.58
CA SER A 53 10.28 3.05 2.41
C SER A 53 11.52 2.92 1.51
N LYS A 54 12.16 1.75 1.53
CA LYS A 54 13.18 1.35 0.54
C LYS A 54 12.66 1.41 -0.89
N TYR A 55 11.34 1.33 -1.07
CA TYR A 55 10.72 1.41 -2.38
C TYR A 55 10.72 2.84 -2.92
N ILE A 56 10.51 3.85 -2.06
CA ILE A 56 10.70 5.26 -2.43
C ILE A 56 12.18 5.53 -2.75
N GLU A 57 13.11 4.98 -1.96
CA GLU A 57 14.54 5.10 -2.22
C GLU A 57 14.94 4.49 -3.57
N TRP A 58 14.43 3.29 -3.86
CA TRP A 58 14.63 2.64 -5.16
C TRP A 58 14.06 3.49 -6.31
N PHE A 59 12.85 4.03 -6.17
CA PHE A 59 12.28 4.94 -7.17
C PHE A 59 13.15 6.17 -7.39
N LYS A 60 13.62 6.82 -6.32
CA LYS A 60 14.56 7.96 -6.41
C LYS A 60 15.83 7.59 -7.17
N ALA A 61 16.36 6.38 -6.97
CA ALA A 61 17.54 5.90 -7.67
C ALA A 61 17.27 5.66 -9.16
N GLU A 62 16.17 5.02 -9.52
CA GLU A 62 15.86 4.71 -10.93
C GLU A 62 15.46 5.94 -11.75
N THR A 63 14.89 6.96 -11.12
CA THR A 63 14.63 8.23 -11.81
C THR A 63 15.86 9.13 -11.86
N TYR A 64 17.03 8.69 -11.37
CA TYR A 64 18.24 9.49 -11.23
C TYR A 64 18.01 10.81 -10.47
N GLY A 65 17.06 10.81 -9.51
CA GLY A 65 16.65 12.02 -8.79
C GLY A 65 15.88 13.04 -9.63
N VAL A 66 15.39 12.66 -10.82
CA VAL A 66 14.49 13.49 -11.61
C VAL A 66 13.12 13.50 -10.94
N GLY A 67 12.70 14.68 -10.49
CA GLY A 67 11.45 14.90 -9.76
C GLY A 67 11.68 15.07 -8.27
N ASP A 68 11.05 16.11 -7.70
CA ASP A 68 11.00 16.28 -6.25
C ASP A 68 10.04 15.24 -5.67
N LEU A 69 10.61 14.18 -5.09
CA LEU A 69 9.87 13.12 -4.39
C LEU A 69 9.79 13.39 -2.88
N ASP A 70 9.99 14.65 -2.46
CA ASP A 70 9.68 15.07 -1.09
C ASP A 70 8.16 15.03 -0.84
N GLY A 71 7.77 14.62 0.36
CA GLY A 71 6.36 14.45 0.74
C GLY A 71 5.63 13.25 0.11
N VAL A 72 6.30 12.41 -0.68
CA VAL A 72 5.72 11.17 -1.23
C VAL A 72 5.45 10.16 -0.12
N ILE A 73 4.29 9.51 -0.19
CA ILE A 73 3.81 8.52 0.77
C ILE A 73 3.79 7.14 0.11
N HIS A 74 4.28 6.14 0.83
CA HIS A 74 4.13 4.73 0.44
C HIS A 74 2.98 4.09 1.21
N PHE A 75 1.95 3.66 0.48
CA PHE A 75 0.84 2.85 0.98
C PHE A 75 1.06 1.39 0.62
N SER A 76 0.87 0.49 1.58
CA SER A 76 0.94 -0.95 1.35
C SER A 76 -0.37 -1.60 1.78
N LEU A 77 -0.97 -2.37 0.87
CA LEU A 77 -2.14 -3.20 1.10
C LEU A 77 -1.74 -4.66 1.06
N LEU A 78 -1.87 -5.35 2.19
CA LEU A 78 -1.67 -6.78 2.32
C LEU A 78 -2.98 -7.51 2.00
N LEU A 79 -2.88 -8.36 0.99
CA LEU A 79 -3.90 -9.35 0.62
C LEU A 79 -3.46 -10.71 1.18
N ALA A 80 -4.21 -11.77 0.84
CA ALA A 80 -3.91 -13.11 1.35
C ALA A 80 -2.51 -13.60 0.97
N ASP A 81 -2.21 -13.60 -0.33
CA ASP A 81 -0.94 -14.09 -0.89
C ASP A 81 -0.18 -13.00 -1.65
N GLU A 82 -0.69 -11.77 -1.62
CA GLU A 82 -0.22 -10.65 -2.43
C GLU A 82 -0.08 -9.38 -1.58
N SER A 83 0.69 -8.43 -2.09
CA SER A 83 0.75 -7.08 -1.58
C SER A 83 0.68 -6.10 -2.74
N LEU A 84 -0.10 -5.05 -2.55
CA LEU A 84 -0.16 -3.91 -3.45
C LEU A 84 0.51 -2.72 -2.77
N ASP A 85 1.62 -2.29 -3.33
CA ASP A 85 2.37 -1.12 -2.92
C ASP A 85 2.06 0.04 -3.87
N VAL A 86 1.65 1.18 -3.33
CA VAL A 86 1.35 2.41 -4.10
C VAL A 86 2.15 3.57 -3.53
N VAL A 87 2.85 4.29 -4.40
CA VAL A 87 3.65 5.45 -4.04
C VAL A 87 2.98 6.69 -4.62
N SER A 88 2.54 7.60 -3.76
CA SER A 88 1.75 8.78 -4.16
C SER A 88 2.01 10.01 -3.29
N PHE A 89 1.88 11.20 -3.87
CA PHE A 89 1.93 12.49 -3.17
C PHE A 89 0.68 12.77 -2.32
N SER A 90 -0.41 12.06 -2.58
CA SER A 90 -1.71 12.29 -1.95
C SER A 90 -2.23 10.99 -1.32
N SER A 91 -3.09 11.13 -0.30
CA SER A 91 -3.84 9.98 0.22
C SER A 91 -4.99 9.64 -0.73
N PRO A 92 -5.37 8.35 -0.85
CA PRO A 92 -6.52 7.98 -1.66
C PRO A 92 -7.82 8.48 -1.04
N GLU A 93 -8.81 8.71 -1.88
CA GLU A 93 -10.20 8.78 -1.46
C GLU A 93 -10.68 7.36 -1.12
N ILE A 94 -11.39 7.20 0.00
CA ILE A 94 -11.95 5.92 0.44
C ILE A 94 -13.45 5.93 0.16
N LYS A 95 -13.93 4.98 -0.65
CA LYS A 95 -15.35 4.77 -0.90
C LYS A 95 -15.76 3.39 -0.39
N VAL A 96 -16.93 3.31 0.22
CA VAL A 96 -17.49 2.08 0.79
C VAL A 96 -18.84 1.80 0.15
N PHE A 97 -19.00 0.56 -0.33
CA PHE A 97 -20.24 0.04 -0.91
C PHE A 97 -20.71 -1.15 -0.06
N GLY A 98 -22.02 -1.34 0.05
CA GLY A 98 -22.64 -2.36 0.92
C GLY A 98 -23.71 -3.18 0.23
#